data_AF-A0A2A3C884-F1
#
_entry.id   AF-A0A2A3C884-F1
#
_cell.length_a   1.000
_cell.length_b   1.000
_cell.length_c   1.000
_cell.angle_alpha   90.00
_cell.angle_beta   90.00
_cell.angle_gamma   90.00
#
_symmetry.space_group_name_H-M   'P 1'
#
loop_
_entity.id
_entity.type
_entity.pdbx_description
1 polymer ?
#
loop_
_entity_poly.entity_id
_entity_poly.type
_entity_poly.pdbx_seq_one_letter_code
_entity_poly.pdbx_strand_id
1 'polypeptide(L)'
;MTAQLQLAALRRINRLAELWDEGGQPLVFLPNMNVLHNGGTVTIDGLLCPRSHSSYTTRLFLSKPFPNRGQNWTVHQIMGRAWHAMSFNNVPASLPWTEILANHLGQLK
;
A
#
# COMPACT_ATOMS: atom_id res chain seq x y z
N MET A 1 5.70 -13.76 12.70
CA MET A 1 6.80 -13.11 11.95
C MET A 1 6.96 -11.69 12.45
N THR A 2 8.19 -11.20 12.64
CA THR A 2 8.43 -9.81 13.08
C THR A 2 8.27 -8.82 11.92
N ALA A 3 8.02 -7.54 12.22
CA ALA A 3 7.94 -6.47 11.22
C ALA A 3 9.22 -6.36 10.38
N GLN A 4 10.39 -6.59 10.98
CA GLN A 4 11.68 -6.58 10.28
C GLN A 4 11.80 -7.67 9.21
N LEU A 5 11.33 -8.90 9.49
CA LEU A 5 11.32 -9.98 8.50
C LEU A 5 10.36 -9.67 7.34
N GLN A 6 9.20 -9.11 7.66
CA GLN A 6 8.23 -8.70 6.64
C GLN A 6 8.78 -7.57 5.75
N LEU A 7 9.43 -6.55 6.34
CA LEU A 7 10.11 -5.49 5.60
C LEU A 7 11.23 -6.05 4.70
N ALA A 8 12.04 -6.98 5.21
CA ALA A 8 13.10 -7.61 4.41
C ALA A 8 12.53 -8.35 3.19
N ALA A 9 11.37 -8.99 3.32
CA ALA A 9 10.67 -9.60 2.19
C ALA A 9 10.18 -8.55 1.18
N LEU A 10 9.56 -7.46 1.65
CA LEU A 10 9.16 -6.34 0.78
C LEU A 10 10.35 -5.69 0.06
N ARG A 11 11.53 -5.62 0.68
CA ARG A 11 12.75 -5.09 0.06
C ARG A 11 13.25 -5.90 -1.14
N ARG A 12 12.80 -7.14 -1.30
CA ARG A 12 13.04 -7.93 -2.52
C ARG A 12 12.20 -7.45 -3.71
N ILE A 13 11.09 -6.76 -3.44
CA ILE A 13 10.16 -6.20 -4.43
C ILE A 13 10.46 -4.70 -4.64
N ASN A 14 10.57 -3.94 -3.55
CA ASN A 14 10.95 -2.53 -3.55
C ASN A 14 12.15 -2.32 -2.63
N ARG A 15 13.35 -2.26 -3.21
CA ARG A 15 14.62 -2.16 -2.47
C ARG A 15 14.70 -0.97 -1.51
N LEU A 16 13.95 0.10 -1.80
CA LEU A 16 13.92 1.34 -1.03
C LEU A 16 12.79 1.36 0.02
N ALA A 17 12.13 0.23 0.28
CA ALA A 17 11.07 0.16 1.28
C ALA A 17 11.58 0.54 2.69
N GLU A 18 10.79 1.35 3.38
CA GLU A 18 11.07 1.83 4.73
C GLU A 18 9.93 1.47 5.67
N LEU A 19 10.29 1.02 6.87
CA LEU A 19 9.32 0.82 7.94
C LEU A 19 9.15 2.15 8.70
N TRP A 20 7.93 2.64 8.71
CA TRP A 20 7.49 3.78 9.49
C TRP A 20 6.62 3.31 10.66
N ASP A 21 6.46 4.17 11.66
CA ASP A 21 5.61 3.94 12.83
C ASP A 21 4.54 5.03 12.91
N GLU A 22 3.29 4.61 13.07
CA GLU A 22 2.18 5.50 13.39
C GLU A 22 1.49 4.99 14.65
N GLY A 23 1.80 5.59 15.80
CA GLY A 23 1.18 5.23 17.08
C GLY A 23 1.54 3.82 17.55
N GLY A 24 2.79 3.38 17.34
CA GLY A 24 3.25 2.04 17.71
C GLY A 24 2.81 0.94 16.73
N GLN A 25 2.32 1.33 15.56
CA GLN A 25 1.83 0.40 14.54
C GLN A 25 2.56 0.59 13.20
N PRO A 26 2.87 -0.51 12.48
CA PRO A 26 3.69 -0.45 11.29
C PRO A 26 2.95 0.18 10.10
N LEU A 27 3.70 0.99 9.36
CA LEU A 27 3.40 1.43 8.00
C LEU A 27 4.64 1.16 7.15
N VAL A 28 4.48 0.79 5.88
CA VAL A 28 5.63 0.59 4.98
C VAL A 28 5.57 1.56 3.82
N PHE A 29 6.50 2.51 3.80
CA PHE A 29 6.67 3.39 2.67
C PHE A 29 7.40 2.66 1.55
N LEU A 30 6.87 2.80 0.34
CA LEU A 30 7.29 2.10 -0.87
C LEU A 30 7.52 3.16 -1.95
N PRO A 31 8.68 3.82 -2.00
CA PRO A 31 8.94 4.88 -2.97
C PRO A 31 9.08 4.33 -4.39
N ASN A 32 8.70 5.11 -5.39
CA ASN A 32 8.97 4.83 -6.81
C ASN A 32 8.56 3.42 -7.28
N MET A 33 7.42 2.90 -6.81
CA MET A 33 6.89 1.62 -7.30
C MET A 33 6.49 1.75 -8.77
N ASN A 34 6.83 0.75 -9.56
CA ASN A 34 6.30 0.58 -10.92
C ASN A 34 5.02 -0.25 -10.86
N VAL A 35 3.89 0.38 -11.16
CA VAL A 35 2.56 -0.24 -11.13
C VAL A 35 2.03 -0.33 -12.56
N LEU A 36 1.57 -1.52 -12.94
CA LEU A 36 0.87 -1.70 -14.22
C LEU A 36 -0.54 -1.13 -14.11
N HIS A 37 -0.94 -0.33 -15.10
CA HIS A 37 -2.27 0.26 -15.19
C HIS A 37 -2.63 0.57 -16.64
N ASN A 38 -3.80 0.11 -17.11
CA ASN A 38 -4.32 0.36 -18.47
C ASN A 38 -3.30 0.02 -19.58
N GLY A 39 -2.53 -1.06 -19.41
CA GLY A 39 -1.52 -1.50 -20.37
C GLY A 39 -0.20 -0.73 -20.34
N GLY A 40 -0.05 0.27 -19.46
CA GLY A 40 1.19 1.01 -19.24
C GLY A 40 1.79 0.78 -17.85
N THR A 41 3.00 1.30 -17.64
CA THR A 41 3.67 1.34 -16.33
C THR A 41 3.63 2.76 -15.79
N VAL A 42 3.15 2.92 -14.55
CA VAL A 42 3.11 4.18 -13.83
C VAL A 42 4.02 4.08 -12.61
N THR A 43 4.97 5.01 -12.50
CA THR A 43 5.78 5.17 -11.28
C THR A 43 5.01 5.99 -10.24
N ILE A 44 4.90 5.45 -9.02
CA ILE A 44 4.13 6.05 -7.93
C ILE A 44 4.69 5.66 -6.57
N ASP A 45 4.53 6.51 -5.56
CA ASP A 45 4.83 6.14 -4.18
C ASP A 45 3.64 5.40 -3.57
N GLY A 46 3.93 4.38 -2.77
CA GLY A 46 2.96 3.65 -1.98
C GLY A 46 3.23 3.78 -0.49
N LEU A 47 2.18 3.61 0.29
CA LEU A 47 2.24 3.42 1.72
C LEU A 47 1.34 2.24 2.08
N LEU A 48 1.95 1.11 2.39
CA LEU A 48 1.24 -0.09 2.79
C LEU A 48 0.91 0.00 4.28
N CYS A 49 -0.35 -0.19 4.60
CA CYS A 49 -0.86 -0.30 5.96
C CYS A 49 -1.32 -1.75 6.20
N PRO A 50 -0.44 -2.63 6.71
CA PRO A 50 -0.73 -4.05 6.89
C PRO A 50 -1.50 -4.32 8.19
N ARG A 51 -2.41 -3.41 8.55
CA ARG A 51 -3.24 -3.45 9.75
C ARG A 51 -4.57 -2.75 9.48
N SER A 52 -5.46 -2.84 10.47
CA SER A 52 -6.75 -2.16 10.38
C SER A 52 -6.61 -0.64 10.33
N HIS A 53 -7.28 -0.01 9.37
CA HIS A 53 -7.33 1.44 9.20
C HIS A 53 -8.62 1.86 8.48
N SER A 54 -9.31 2.89 8.98
CA SER A 54 -10.56 3.42 8.40
C SER A 54 -11.64 2.35 8.11
N SER A 55 -11.78 1.34 8.98
CA SER A 55 -12.71 0.18 8.83
C SER A 55 -12.31 -0.87 7.76
N TYR A 56 -11.09 -0.82 7.24
CA TYR A 56 -10.53 -1.83 6.33
C TYR A 56 -9.49 -2.65 7.07
N THR A 57 -9.41 -3.96 6.79
CA THR A 57 -8.48 -4.88 7.47
C THR A 57 -7.02 -4.62 7.15
N THR A 58 -6.74 -4.15 5.93
CA THR A 58 -5.46 -3.61 5.46
C THR A 58 -5.73 -2.55 4.40
N ARG A 59 -4.78 -1.65 4.13
CA ARG A 59 -4.90 -0.64 3.08
C ARG A 59 -3.61 -0.45 2.30
N LEU A 60 -3.76 -0.08 1.03
CA LEU A 60 -2.69 0.53 0.23
C LEU A 60 -3.08 1.98 -0.07
N PHE A 61 -2.20 2.89 0.33
CA PHE A 61 -2.28 4.30 0.06
C PHE A 61 -1.29 4.65 -1.06
N LEU A 62 -1.65 5.57 -1.94
CA LEU A 62 -0.89 5.94 -3.14
C LEU A 62 -0.74 7.45 -3.25
N SER A 63 0.37 7.95 -3.80
CA SER A 63 0.59 9.40 -3.88
C SER A 63 -0.32 10.14 -4.87
N LYS A 64 -1.02 9.42 -5.74
CA LYS A 64 -2.06 9.93 -6.65
C LYS A 64 -3.08 8.82 -6.95
N PRO A 65 -4.33 9.15 -7.30
CA PRO A 65 -5.31 8.15 -7.70
C PRO A 65 -5.02 7.65 -9.13
N PHE A 66 -5.58 6.49 -9.47
CA PHE A 66 -5.61 5.99 -10.84
C PHE A 66 -6.98 6.25 -11.48
N PRO A 67 -7.04 6.87 -12.67
CA PRO A 67 -8.29 7.17 -13.36
C PRO A 67 -8.99 5.92 -13.92
N ASN A 68 -10.24 6.06 -14.36
CA ASN A 68 -10.97 5.08 -15.19
C ASN A 68 -11.26 3.70 -14.56
N ARG A 69 -11.30 3.60 -13.22
CA ARG A 69 -11.61 2.34 -12.50
C ARG A 69 -13.04 2.23 -11.95
N GLY A 70 -13.83 3.30 -11.98
CA GLY A 70 -15.10 3.38 -11.24
C GLY A 70 -14.95 3.22 -9.71
N GLN A 71 -13.72 3.16 -9.20
CA GLN A 71 -13.42 3.02 -7.78
C GLN A 71 -13.53 4.37 -7.07
N ASN A 72 -14.19 4.37 -5.92
CA ASN A 72 -14.21 5.51 -5.02
C ASN A 72 -12.84 5.67 -4.37
N TRP A 73 -12.17 6.78 -4.70
CA TRP A 73 -10.92 7.19 -4.08
C TRP A 73 -11.20 8.10 -2.89
N THR A 74 -10.54 7.82 -1.78
CA THR A 74 -10.58 8.65 -0.56
C THR A 74 -9.21 9.25 -0.29
N VAL A 75 -9.18 10.47 0.25
CA VAL A 75 -7.93 11.16 0.61
C VAL A 75 -7.69 11.06 2.12
N HIS A 76 -6.46 10.74 2.50
CA HIS A 76 -6.03 10.55 3.89
C HIS A 76 -4.76 11.37 4.13
N GLN A 77 -4.68 12.05 5.28
CA GLN A 77 -3.47 12.75 5.71
C GLN A 77 -2.68 11.83 6.64
N ILE A 78 -1.53 11.34 6.18
CA ILE A 78 -0.68 10.41 6.93
C ILE A 78 0.76 10.90 6.82
N MET A 79 1.44 11.03 7.97
CA MET A 79 2.82 11.57 8.07
C MET A 79 2.98 12.94 7.38
N GLY A 80 1.97 13.81 7.52
CA GLY A 80 1.99 15.16 6.93
C GLY A 80 1.86 15.20 5.40
N ARG A 81 1.56 14.07 4.75
CA ARG A 81 1.36 13.96 3.29
C ARG A 81 -0.05 13.50 2.98
N ALA A 82 -0.61 14.03 1.89
CA ALA A 82 -1.86 13.56 1.31
C ALA A 82 -1.64 12.24 0.56
N TRP A 83 -2.49 11.26 0.83
CA TRP A 83 -2.50 9.96 0.19
C TRP A 83 -3.89 9.58 -0.31
N HIS A 84 -3.93 8.81 -1.38
CA HIS A 84 -5.14 8.34 -2.03
C HIS A 84 -5.30 6.84 -1.81
N ALA A 85 -6.46 6.40 -1.34
CA ALA A 85 -6.77 4.99 -1.18
C ALA A 85 -8.07 4.64 -1.91
N MET A 86 -8.04 3.53 -2.64
CA MET A 86 -9.20 2.93 -3.25
C MET A 86 -10.03 2.16 -2.20
N SER A 87 -11.32 2.00 -2.46
CA SER A 87 -12.21 1.19 -1.62
C SER A 87 -12.05 -0.30 -1.97
N PHE A 88 -11.13 -0.99 -1.32
CA PHE A 88 -10.91 -2.43 -1.47
C PHE A 88 -10.63 -3.08 -0.11
N ASN A 89 -11.39 -4.12 0.23
CA ASN A 89 -11.41 -4.74 1.55
C ASN A 89 -11.24 -6.27 1.46
N ASN A 90 -11.35 -6.95 2.60
CA ASN A 90 -11.25 -8.41 2.71
C ASN A 90 -9.86 -8.99 2.39
N VAL A 91 -8.80 -8.19 2.60
CA VAL A 91 -7.41 -8.66 2.57
C VAL A 91 -6.97 -8.92 4.03
N PRO A 92 -6.81 -10.18 4.48
CA PRO A 92 -6.49 -10.49 5.86
C PRO A 92 -5.13 -9.94 6.30
N ALA A 93 -5.07 -9.32 7.49
CA ALA A 93 -3.82 -8.81 8.06
C ALA A 93 -2.85 -9.93 8.52
N SER A 94 -3.31 -11.19 8.53
CA SER A 94 -2.48 -12.36 8.82
C SER A 94 -1.59 -12.78 7.64
N LEU A 95 -1.85 -12.28 6.44
CA LEU A 95 -1.04 -12.57 5.26
C LEU A 95 0.35 -11.93 5.36
N PRO A 96 1.38 -12.51 4.72
CA PRO A 96 2.65 -11.83 4.49
C PRO A 96 2.44 -10.47 3.80
N TRP A 97 3.22 -9.46 4.18
CA TRP A 97 3.07 -8.10 3.64
C TRP A 97 3.25 -8.05 2.11
N THR A 98 4.06 -8.94 1.55
CA THR A 98 4.21 -9.11 0.10
C THR A 98 2.90 -9.54 -0.57
N GLU A 99 2.12 -10.42 0.08
CA GLU A 99 0.82 -10.88 -0.42
C GLU A 99 -0.26 -9.82 -0.22
N ILE A 100 -0.25 -9.10 0.90
CA ILE A 100 -1.14 -7.94 1.11
C ILE A 100 -0.90 -6.92 0.00
N LEU A 101 0.35 -6.55 -0.26
CA LEU A 101 0.70 -5.62 -1.34
C LEU A 101 0.22 -6.13 -2.71
N ALA A 102 0.46 -7.41 -3.03
CA ALA A 102 0.04 -8.00 -4.29
C ALA A 102 -1.49 -7.97 -4.48
N ASN A 103 -2.27 -8.21 -3.42
CA ASN A 103 -3.73 -8.14 -3.45
C ASN A 103 -4.21 -6.74 -3.82
N HIS A 104 -3.67 -5.69 -3.17
CA HIS A 104 -4.03 -4.30 -3.46
C HIS A 104 -3.58 -3.88 -4.87
N LEU A 105 -2.34 -4.16 -5.26
CA LEU A 105 -1.83 -3.82 -6.60
C LEU A 105 -2.59 -4.55 -7.72
N GLY A 106 -3.10 -5.76 -7.46
CA GLY A 106 -3.91 -6.51 -8.41
C GLY A 106 -5.18 -5.76 -8.85
N GLN A 107 -5.71 -4.88 -8.00
CA GLN A 107 -6.89 -4.07 -8.31
C GLN A 107 -6.58 -2.82 -9.16
N LEU A 108 -5.30 -2.54 -9.43
CA LEU A 108 -4.84 -1.37 -10.20
C LEU A 108 -4.47 -1.70 -11.66
N LYS A 109 -4.24 -2.98 -11.98
CA LYS A 109 -3.86 -3.50 -13.30
C LYS A 109 -4.87 -3.21 -14.38
#